data_AF-A0AAD7R0L4-F1
#
_entry.id   AF-A0AAD7R0L4-F1
#
_cell.length_a   1.000
_cell.length_b   1.000
_cell.length_c   1.000
_cell.angle_alpha   90.00
_cell.angle_beta   90.00
_cell.angle_gamma   90.00
#
_symmetry.space_group_name_H-M   'P 1'
#
loop_
_entity.id
_entity.type
_entity.pdbx_description
1 polymer ?
#
loop_
_entity_poly.entity_id
_entity_poly.type
_entity_poly.pdbx_seq_one_letter_code
_entity_poly.pdbx_strand_id
1 'polypeptide(L)'
;MKDMGNPFQEESRDLLSLIGTHLEKGKVCFQEFMKGLEGEEESTFYEPIKKNRVDFFRQVPASVDSSKQKVLKEDCQLFSKLFISCQSRECDLKEFFRHENQSHPAALSDGGKLHTCQKSHLTTILESQVTTP
;
A
#
# COMPACT_ATOMS: atom_id res chain seq x y z
N MET A 1 2.62 27.65 12.31
CA MET A 1 2.74 26.64 11.23
C MET A 1 3.70 25.57 11.74
N LYS A 2 3.26 24.30 11.83
CA LYS A 2 4.18 23.19 12.12
C LYS A 2 5.06 23.02 10.89
N ASP A 3 6.37 23.04 11.10
CA ASP A 3 7.34 22.72 10.06
C ASP A 3 7.11 21.27 9.62
N MET A 4 6.51 21.09 8.44
CA MET A 4 6.29 19.79 7.84
C MET A 4 7.62 19.43 7.18
N GLY A 5 8.53 18.87 7.99
CA GLY A 5 9.87 18.50 7.58
C GLY A 5 9.89 17.73 6.26
N ASN A 6 10.99 17.88 5.51
CA ASN A 6 11.12 17.35 4.16
C ASN A 6 10.94 15.82 4.14
N PRO A 7 9.87 15.28 3.55
CA PRO A 7 9.60 13.83 3.52
C PRO A 7 10.70 13.04 2.82
N PHE A 8 11.41 13.68 1.89
CA PHE A 8 12.48 13.04 1.12
C PHE A 8 13.79 12.88 1.91
N GLN A 9 13.94 13.54 3.06
CA GLN A 9 15.13 13.40 3.92
C GLN A 9 15.02 12.24 4.92
N GLU A 10 13.81 11.85 5.33
CA GLU A 10 13.62 10.75 6.28
C GLU A 10 13.65 9.38 5.58
N GLU A 11 13.15 9.28 4.34
CA GLU A 11 13.11 8.02 3.57
C GLU A 11 14.41 7.71 2.79
N SER A 12 15.39 8.62 2.77
CA SER A 12 16.60 8.45 1.94
C SER A 12 17.56 7.37 2.47
N ARG A 13 17.42 6.94 3.72
CA ARG A 13 18.33 5.96 4.34
C ARG A 13 18.23 4.58 3.69
N ASP A 14 17.01 4.15 3.38
CA ASP A 14 16.78 2.85 2.74
C ASP A 14 17.27 2.85 1.30
N LEU A 15 17.08 3.96 0.58
CA LEU A 15 17.63 4.16 -0.76
C LEU A 15 19.16 4.11 -0.76
N LEU A 16 19.81 4.79 0.19
CA LEU A 16 21.27 4.80 0.32
C LEU A 16 21.82 3.42 0.70
N SER A 17 21.15 2.70 1.59
CA SER A 17 21.49 1.31 1.97
C SER A 17 21.38 0.36 0.77
N LEU A 18 20.32 0.49 -0.03
CA LEU A 18 20.12 -0.29 -1.26
C LEU A 18 21.22 -0.03 -2.29
N ILE A 19 21.59 1.25 -2.49
CA ILE A 19 22.67 1.64 -3.40
C ILE A 19 24.03 1.08 -2.92
N GLY A 20 24.30 1.14 -1.62
CA GLY A 20 25.55 0.66 -1.02
C GLY A 20 25.75 -0.85 -1.21
N THR A 21 24.72 -1.65 -0.96
CA THR A 21 24.79 -3.12 -1.19
C THR A 21 24.94 -3.49 -2.67
N HIS A 22 24.37 -2.69 -3.58
CA HIS A 22 24.49 -2.91 -5.02
C HIS A 22 25.89 -2.58 -5.55
N LEU A 23 26.52 -1.51 -5.05
CA LEU A 23 27.85 -1.10 -5.45
C LEU A 23 28.88 -2.21 -5.21
N GLU A 24 28.82 -2.88 -4.06
CA GLU A 24 29.73 -3.98 -3.73
C GLU A 24 29.53 -5.20 -4.62
N LYS A 25 28.28 -5.60 -4.91
CA LYS A 25 28.01 -6.68 -5.87
C LYS A 25 28.50 -6.33 -7.28
N GLY A 26 28.30 -5.09 -7.72
CA GLY A 26 28.81 -4.60 -9.00
C GLY A 26 30.33 -4.70 -9.11
N LYS A 27 31.06 -4.33 -8.05
CA LYS A 27 32.52 -4.45 -7.99
C LYS A 27 32.98 -5.90 -8.12
N VAL A 28 32.32 -6.83 -7.42
CA VAL A 28 32.65 -8.27 -7.49
C VAL A 28 32.48 -8.80 -8.90
N CYS A 29 31.32 -8.59 -9.54
CA CYS A 29 31.08 -9.06 -10.91
C CYS A 29 32.04 -8.45 -11.92
N PHE A 30 32.43 -7.18 -11.73
CA PHE A 30 33.44 -6.54 -12.57
C PHE A 30 34.83 -7.18 -12.40
N GLN A 31 35.24 -7.47 -11.17
CA GLN A 31 36.53 -8.11 -10.90
C GLN A 31 36.59 -9.53 -11.47
N GLU A 32 35.50 -10.31 -11.36
CA GLU A 32 35.40 -11.63 -11.96
C GLU A 32 35.56 -11.59 -13.49
N PHE A 33 34.92 -10.61 -14.13
CA PHE A 33 35.08 -10.38 -15.58
C PHE A 33 36.53 -10.06 -15.95
N MET A 34 37.16 -9.11 -15.25
CA MET A 34 38.56 -8.75 -15.50
C MET A 34 39.52 -9.92 -15.31
N LYS A 35 39.27 -10.78 -14.31
CA LYS A 35 40.05 -12.00 -14.08
C LYS A 35 39.84 -13.05 -15.18
N GLY A 36 38.63 -13.14 -15.73
CA GLY A 36 38.34 -14.00 -16.89
C GLY A 36 39.14 -13.60 -18.13
N LEU A 37 39.32 -12.29 -18.34
CA LEU A 37 40.14 -11.74 -19.44
C LEU A 37 41.64 -11.97 -19.29
N GLU A 38 42.14 -12.17 -18.07
CA GLU A 38 43.55 -12.48 -17.81
C GLU A 38 43.91 -13.94 -18.16
N GLY A 39 42.92 -14.83 -18.26
CA GLY A 39 43.07 -16.17 -18.81
C GLY A 39 42.95 -16.15 -20.34
N GLU A 40 43.71 -16.97 -21.06
CA GLU A 40 43.70 -17.06 -22.53
C GLU A 40 42.40 -17.63 -23.15
N GLU A 41 41.24 -17.51 -22.47
CA GLU A 41 39.94 -17.83 -23.07
C GLU A 41 39.41 -16.61 -23.85
N GLU A 42 39.71 -16.56 -25.16
CA GLU A 42 39.17 -15.56 -26.10
C GLU A 42 37.63 -15.46 -26.07
N SER A 43 36.94 -16.51 -25.62
CA SER A 43 35.47 -16.54 -25.48
C SER A 43 34.95 -15.56 -24.42
N THR A 44 35.70 -15.28 -23.36
CA THR A 44 35.22 -14.44 -22.25
C THR A 44 35.11 -12.96 -22.60
N PHE A 45 35.88 -12.48 -23.58
CA PHE A 45 35.87 -11.06 -23.99
C PHE A 45 34.58 -10.65 -24.70
N TYR A 46 34.01 -11.54 -25.51
CA TYR A 46 32.77 -11.29 -26.23
C TYR A 46 31.52 -11.58 -25.39
N GLU A 47 31.69 -12.17 -24.21
CA GLU A 47 30.59 -12.43 -23.28
C GLU A 47 30.21 -11.14 -22.54
N PRO A 48 28.94 -10.70 -22.63
CA PRO A 48 28.47 -9.57 -21.84
C PRO A 48 28.53 -9.88 -20.34
N ILE A 49 28.97 -8.91 -19.54
CA ILE A 49 28.89 -9.00 -18.07
C ILE A 49 27.43 -9.28 -17.70
N LYS A 50 27.20 -10.38 -16.97
CA LYS A 50 25.85 -10.77 -16.56
C LYS A 50 25.19 -9.64 -15.77
N LYS A 51 23.97 -9.28 -16.19
CA LYS A 51 23.17 -8.28 -15.50
C LYS A 51 22.90 -8.73 -14.07
N ASN A 52 23.19 -7.86 -13.10
CA ASN A 52 22.78 -8.06 -11.71
C ASN A 52 21.26 -8.14 -11.62
N ARG A 53 20.74 -9.34 -11.32
CA ARG A 53 19.32 -9.52 -10.97
C ARG A 53 19.13 -9.09 -9.54
N VAL A 54 18.56 -7.90 -9.36
CA VAL A 54 18.22 -7.36 -8.04
C VAL A 54 16.78 -6.86 -8.06
N ASP A 55 16.04 -7.22 -7.03
CA ASP A 55 14.71 -6.72 -6.77
C ASP A 55 14.86 -5.35 -6.10
N PHE A 56 14.91 -4.29 -6.89
CA PHE A 56 15.03 -2.89 -6.41
C PHE A 56 13.91 -2.51 -5.44
N PHE A 57 12.77 -3.15 -5.58
CA PHE A 57 11.63 -2.99 -4.70
C PHE A 57 11.36 -4.35 -4.10
N ARG A 58 11.57 -4.46 -2.78
CA ARG A 58 11.03 -5.58 -2.03
C ARG A 58 9.51 -5.50 -2.17
N GLN A 59 8.96 -6.26 -3.12
CA GLN A 59 7.54 -6.53 -3.11
C GLN A 59 7.32 -7.37 -1.88
N VAL A 60 6.92 -6.73 -0.78
CA VAL A 60 6.34 -7.46 0.34
C VAL A 60 5.23 -8.28 -0.31
N PRO A 61 5.29 -9.63 -0.27
CA PRO A 61 4.19 -10.43 -0.77
C PRO A 61 2.97 -9.87 -0.05
N ALA A 62 1.98 -9.42 -0.82
CA ALA A 62 0.79 -8.78 -0.25
C ALA A 62 0.10 -9.81 0.66
N SER A 63 0.49 -9.85 1.94
CA SER A 63 -0.15 -10.66 2.96
C SER A 63 -1.36 -9.91 3.54
N VAL A 64 -1.85 -8.92 2.81
CA VAL A 64 -3.05 -8.19 3.17
C VAL A 64 -4.12 -8.71 2.24
N ASP A 65 -4.96 -9.55 2.82
CA ASP A 65 -6.25 -10.01 2.31
C ASP A 65 -6.77 -9.10 1.16
N SER A 66 -6.50 -9.53 -0.08
CA SER A 66 -6.72 -8.70 -1.30
C SER A 66 -8.15 -8.16 -1.43
N SER A 67 -9.08 -8.81 -0.74
CA SER A 67 -10.46 -8.40 -0.57
C SER A 67 -10.59 -7.02 0.09
N LYS A 68 -9.86 -6.77 1.20
CA LYS A 68 -9.95 -5.52 1.97
C LYS A 68 -9.34 -4.34 1.24
N GLN A 69 -8.26 -4.56 0.50
CA GLN A 69 -7.63 -3.52 -0.33
C GLN A 69 -8.57 -3.07 -1.46
N LYS A 70 -9.30 -4.02 -2.06
CA LYS A 70 -10.26 -3.72 -3.12
C LYS A 70 -11.43 -2.89 -2.60
N VAL A 71 -12.00 -3.27 -1.45
CA VAL A 71 -13.07 -2.53 -0.77
C VAL A 71 -12.63 -1.10 -0.46
N LEU A 72 -11.44 -0.92 0.14
CA LEU A 72 -10.92 0.42 0.45
C LEU A 72 -10.79 1.31 -0.79
N LYS A 73 -10.35 0.73 -1.92
CA LYS A 73 -10.22 1.48 -3.18
C LYS A 73 -11.59 1.89 -3.73
N GLU A 74 -12.59 1.03 -3.62
CA GLU A 74 -13.98 1.32 -4.01
C GLU A 74 -14.58 2.41 -3.11
N ASP A 75 -14.35 2.35 -1.80
CA ASP A 75 -14.80 3.35 -0.82
C ASP A 75 -14.15 4.72 -1.07
N CYS A 76 -12.84 4.77 -1.32
CA CYS A 76 -12.15 6.02 -1.68
C CYS A 76 -12.72 6.65 -2.95
N GLN A 77 -13.07 5.84 -3.95
CA GLN A 77 -13.70 6.33 -5.17
C GLN A 77 -15.12 6.85 -4.91
N LEU A 78 -15.89 6.15 -4.08
CA LEU A 78 -17.24 6.57 -3.69
C LEU A 78 -17.20 7.89 -2.93
N PHE A 79 -16.31 8.01 -1.94
CA PHE A 79 -16.11 9.24 -1.19
C PHE A 79 -15.72 10.40 -2.10
N SER A 80 -14.79 10.19 -3.04
CA SER A 80 -14.37 11.23 -3.98
C SER A 80 -15.54 11.74 -4.83
N LYS A 81 -16.41 10.84 -5.31
CA LYS A 81 -17.61 11.21 -6.08
C LYS A 81 -18.62 11.97 -5.24
N LEU A 82 -18.87 11.50 -4.00
CA LEU A 82 -19.77 12.17 -3.06
C LEU A 82 -19.26 13.57 -2.71
N PHE A 83 -17.97 13.71 -2.45
CA PHE A 83 -17.32 14.99 -2.14
C PHE A 83 -17.50 16.01 -3.26
N ILE A 84 -17.25 15.62 -4.51
CA ILE A 84 -17.47 16.49 -5.68
C ILE A 84 -18.95 16.88 -5.80
N SER A 85 -19.86 15.92 -5.64
CA SER A 85 -21.31 16.17 -5.67
C SER A 85 -21.74 17.15 -4.58
N CYS A 86 -21.22 17.00 -3.36
CA CYS A 86 -21.49 17.91 -2.24
C CYS A 86 -21.01 19.34 -2.52
N GLN A 87 -19.84 19.51 -3.14
CA GLN A 87 -19.36 20.84 -3.56
C GLN A 87 -20.27 21.47 -4.62
N SER A 88 -20.70 20.69 -5.62
CA SER A 88 -21.51 21.20 -6.73
C SER A 88 -22.93 21.63 -6.34
N ARG A 89 -23.44 21.14 -5.20
CA ARG A 89 -24.82 21.36 -4.74
C ARG A 89 -24.91 22.25 -3.50
N GLU A 90 -23.81 22.89 -3.10
CA GLU A 90 -23.71 23.64 -1.83
C GLU A 90 -24.27 22.83 -0.64
N CYS A 91 -23.94 21.54 -0.61
CA CYS A 91 -24.54 20.62 0.34
C CYS A 91 -24.10 21.00 1.77
N ASP A 92 -25.08 21.26 2.64
CA ASP A 92 -24.81 21.47 4.06
C ASP A 92 -24.41 20.15 4.72
N LEU A 93 -23.09 19.88 4.69
CA LEU A 93 -22.49 18.73 5.33
C LEU A 93 -22.78 18.70 6.83
N LYS A 94 -22.95 19.86 7.47
CA LYS A 94 -23.25 19.94 8.90
C LYS A 94 -24.65 19.40 9.18
N GLU A 95 -25.63 19.77 8.36
CA GLU A 95 -26.99 19.24 8.44
C GLU A 95 -27.04 17.75 8.09
N PHE A 96 -26.33 17.33 7.03
CA PHE A 96 -26.25 15.93 6.62
C PHE A 96 -25.69 15.03 7.73
N PHE A 97 -24.50 15.38 8.26
CA PHE A 97 -23.86 14.60 9.33
C PHE A 97 -24.63 14.67 10.66
N ARG A 98 -25.41 15.72 10.91
CA ARG A 98 -26.29 15.81 12.10
C ARG A 98 -27.35 14.71 12.10
N HIS A 99 -27.81 14.27 10.93
CA HIS A 99 -28.82 13.23 10.80
C HIS A 99 -28.24 11.84 10.48
N GLU A 100 -27.06 11.74 9.86
CA GLU A 100 -26.40 10.45 9.61
C GLU A 100 -25.56 9.94 10.79
N ASN A 101 -24.92 10.80 11.58
CA ASN A 101 -24.13 10.38 12.76
C ASN A 101 -25.00 10.14 14.01
N GLN A 102 -26.22 9.61 13.84
CA GLN A 102 -27.03 9.17 14.98
C GLN A 102 -26.24 8.15 15.80
N SER A 103 -26.46 8.12 17.12
CA SER A 103 -25.63 7.33 18.04
C SER A 103 -25.58 5.84 17.72
N HIS A 104 -26.62 5.29 17.07
CA HIS A 104 -26.74 3.96 16.43
C HIS A 104 -27.93 4.01 15.42
N PRO A 105 -28.01 3.18 14.35
CA PRO A 105 -27.48 1.83 14.23
C PRO A 105 -26.24 1.72 13.35
N ALA A 106 -25.35 0.83 13.77
CA ALA A 106 -24.26 0.33 12.95
C ALA A 106 -24.82 -0.12 11.60
N ALA A 107 -24.08 0.19 10.54
CA ALA A 107 -24.36 -0.38 9.23
C ALA A 107 -24.48 -1.91 9.40
N LEU A 108 -25.68 -2.46 9.21
CA LEU A 108 -25.93 -3.91 9.11
C LEU A 108 -25.35 -4.48 7.80
N SER A 109 -24.39 -3.77 7.24
CA SER A 109 -23.85 -3.97 5.92
C SER A 109 -22.36 -4.20 6.09
N ASP A 110 -21.91 -5.41 5.78
CA ASP A 110 -20.50 -5.76 5.72
C ASP A 110 -20.02 -5.55 4.28
N GLY A 111 -19.05 -4.65 4.08
CA GLY A 111 -18.52 -4.32 2.75
C GLY A 111 -19.58 -3.90 1.73
N GLY A 112 -20.59 -3.12 2.15
CA GLY A 112 -21.68 -2.66 1.28
C GLY A 112 -22.77 -3.69 0.98
N LYS A 113 -22.70 -4.90 1.55
CA LYS A 113 -23.77 -5.91 1.50
C LYS A 113 -24.54 -5.99 2.81
N LEU A 114 -25.85 -5.73 2.74
CA LEU A 114 -26.78 -5.96 3.84
C LEU A 114 -26.81 -7.43 4.25
N HIS A 115 -26.76 -7.71 5.55
CA HIS A 115 -26.99 -9.03 6.10
C HIS A 115 -28.44 -9.49 5.81
N THR A 116 -28.59 -10.57 5.04
CA THR A 116 -29.90 -11.17 4.70
C THR A 116 -30.36 -12.22 5.73
N CYS A 117 -29.98 -12.07 7.00
CA CYS A 117 -30.32 -13.02 8.06
C CYS A 117 -31.55 -12.57 8.87
N GLN A 118 -32.05 -13.46 9.74
CA GLN A 118 -33.11 -13.09 10.68
C GLN A 118 -32.61 -12.00 11.65
N LYS A 119 -33.52 -11.12 12.07
CA LYS A 119 -33.23 -10.02 13.00
C LYS A 119 -32.50 -10.47 14.27
N SER A 120 -32.80 -11.66 14.78
CA SER A 120 -32.12 -12.26 15.95
C SER A 120 -30.62 -12.46 15.75
N HIS A 121 -30.19 -12.81 14.53
CA HIS A 121 -28.76 -13.00 14.21
C HIS A 121 -28.00 -11.68 14.10
N LEU A 122 -28.69 -10.57 13.80
CA LEU A 122 -28.06 -9.26 13.75
C LEU A 122 -27.57 -8.82 15.13
N THR A 123 -28.30 -9.17 16.19
CA THR A 123 -27.92 -8.86 17.57
C THR A 123 -26.57 -9.49 17.93
N THR A 124 -26.36 -10.76 17.59
CA THR A 124 -25.07 -11.45 17.83
C THR A 124 -23.92 -10.80 17.06
N ILE A 125 -24.16 -10.35 15.83
CA ILE A 125 -23.15 -9.64 15.03
C ILE A 125 -22.79 -8.31 15.70
N LEU A 126 -23.78 -7.53 16.14
CA LEU A 126 -23.57 -6.25 16.80
C LEU A 126 -22.83 -6.41 18.14
N GLU A 127 -23.21 -7.40 18.95
CA GLU A 127 -22.55 -7.70 20.22
C GLU A 127 -21.07 -8.08 20.05
N SER A 128 -20.73 -8.77 18.97
CA SER A 128 -19.33 -9.14 18.68
C SER A 128 -18.42 -7.95 18.34
N GLN A 129 -19.00 -6.82 17.93
CA GLN A 129 -18.26 -5.63 17.46
C GLN A 129 -18.16 -4.53 18.52
N VAL A 130 -18.89 -4.66 19.64
CA VAL A 130 -18.84 -3.69 20.74
C VAL A 130 -17.86 -4.20 21.80
N THR A 131 -16.78 -3.46 22.05
CA THR A 131 -15.96 -3.68 23.24
C THR A 131 -16.72 -3.14 24.44
N THR A 132 -17.15 -4.03 25.34
CA THR A 132 -17.72 -3.63 26.63
C THR A 132 -16.67 -2.86 27.44
N PRO A 133 -17.05 -1.76 28.11
CA PRO A 133 -16.14 -0.96 28.93
C PRO A 133 -15.54 -1.74 30.12
#